data_AF-A0AAE3QQA9-F1
#
_entry.id   AF-A0AAE3QQA9-F1
#
_cell.length_a   1.000
_cell.length_b   1.000
_cell.length_c   1.000
_cell.angle_alpha   90.00
_cell.angle_beta   90.00
_cell.angle_gamma   90.00
#
_symmetry.space_group_name_H-M   'P 1'
#
loop_
_entity.id
_entity.type
_entity.pdbx_description
1 polymer ?
#
loop_
_entity_poly.entity_id
_entity_poly.type
_entity_poly.pdbx_seq_one_letter_code
_entity_poly.pdbx_strand_id
1 'polypeptide(L)'
;MTEKKIVKESLTTMTEMVFPNHTNGLNNLMGGWLMYWMDIVAAIAAQRHASAIVVTASVDNISFSEPIKVGDVVTLRAQVTRAFNTSMEVYIEAWTENIPNRRKLATNKAFFTFVALDKDGKPTTVPEAVPETEAENSLYEGALRRRQLRLILAGRMTPNDANELKAIFDIKE
;
A
#
# COMPACT_ATOMS: atom_id res chain seq x y z
N MET A 1 -27.28 -0.21 2.63
CA MET A 1 -26.27 0.84 2.35
C MET A 1 -24.94 0.27 2.77
N THR A 2 -23.92 0.31 1.91
CA THR A 2 -22.57 -0.10 2.28
C THR A 2 -22.08 0.85 3.37
N GLU A 3 -21.58 0.31 4.48
CA GLU A 3 -20.96 1.09 5.57
C GLU A 3 -19.85 1.99 4.99
N LYS A 4 -19.63 3.16 5.57
CA LYS A 4 -18.56 4.08 5.17
C LYS A 4 -17.59 4.27 6.32
N LYS A 5 -16.30 4.33 6.03
CA LYS A 5 -15.24 4.64 7.00
C LYS A 5 -14.32 5.71 6.44
N ILE A 6 -13.91 6.65 7.29
CA ILE A 6 -12.90 7.64 6.88
C ILE A 6 -11.54 6.95 6.74
N VAL A 7 -10.75 7.35 5.75
CA VAL A 7 -9.45 6.73 5.45
C VAL A 7 -8.55 6.67 6.68
N LYS A 8 -8.58 7.72 7.51
CA LYS A 8 -7.80 7.83 8.75
C LYS A 8 -8.05 6.71 9.76
N GLU A 9 -9.25 6.10 9.79
CA GLU A 9 -9.53 4.97 10.69
C GLU A 9 -8.68 3.73 10.38
N SER A 10 -8.23 3.60 9.13
CA SER A 10 -7.36 2.50 8.70
C SER A 10 -5.86 2.77 8.96
N LEU A 11 -5.50 4.01 9.31
CA LEU A 11 -4.11 4.43 9.43
C LEU A 11 -3.37 3.55 10.44
N THR A 12 -2.30 2.92 9.96
CA THR A 12 -1.45 2.02 10.75
C THR A 12 -0.02 2.47 10.61
N THR A 13 0.68 2.63 11.73
CA THR A 13 2.11 2.96 11.76
C THR A 13 2.87 1.82 12.41
N MET A 14 3.99 1.43 11.81
CA MET A 14 4.92 0.44 12.35
C MET A 14 6.33 1.03 12.31
N THR A 15 7.11 0.84 13.37
CA THR A 15 8.48 1.35 13.47
C THR A 15 9.40 0.20 13.85
N GLU A 16 10.43 -0.03 13.05
CA GLU A 16 11.37 -1.14 13.18
C GLU A 16 12.81 -0.64 13.16
N MET A 17 13.68 -1.25 13.96
CA MET A 17 15.12 -1.04 13.88
C MET A 17 15.75 -2.08 12.96
N VAL A 18 16.67 -1.65 12.10
CA VAL A 18 17.41 -2.58 11.24
C VAL A 18 18.53 -3.24 12.04
N PHE A 19 18.29 -4.50 12.44
CA PHE A 19 19.29 -5.34 13.10
C PHE A 19 20.16 -6.10 12.08
N PRO A 20 21.32 -6.65 12.51
CA PRO A 20 22.22 -7.41 11.62
C PRO A 20 21.56 -8.59 10.89
N ASN A 21 20.60 -9.27 11.51
CA ASN A 21 19.83 -10.35 10.88
C ASN A 21 18.86 -9.85 9.78
N HIS A 22 18.61 -8.54 9.71
CA HIS A 22 17.80 -7.91 8.66
C HIS A 22 18.62 -7.54 7.41
N THR A 23 19.95 -7.65 7.46
CA THR A 23 20.81 -7.13 6.40
C THR A 23 21.28 -8.18 5.40
N ASN A 24 21.56 -7.74 4.17
CA ASN A 24 22.35 -8.50 3.21
C ASN A 24 23.86 -8.39 3.50
N GLY A 25 24.70 -9.04 2.69
CA GLY A 25 26.16 -9.04 2.85
C GLY A 25 26.85 -7.67 2.71
N LEU A 26 26.10 -6.61 2.40
CA LEU A 26 26.59 -5.22 2.32
C LEU A 26 26.17 -4.37 3.54
N ASN A 27 25.66 -5.01 4.60
CA ASN A 27 25.12 -4.35 5.80
C ASN A 27 23.97 -3.35 5.50
N ASN A 28 23.27 -3.55 4.38
CA ASN A 28 22.03 -2.85 4.06
C ASN A 28 20.85 -3.75 4.38
N LEU A 29 19.71 -3.17 4.79
CA LEU A 29 18.44 -3.87 4.90
C LEU A 29 18.18 -4.67 3.62
N MET A 30 17.97 -5.97 3.76
CA MET A 30 17.59 -6.81 2.63
C MET A 30 16.17 -6.44 2.20
N GLY A 31 15.96 -6.21 0.89
CA GLY A 31 14.66 -5.78 0.38
C GLY A 31 13.49 -6.70 0.78
N GLY A 32 13.74 -8.00 0.92
CA GLY A 32 12.75 -8.96 1.42
C GLY A 32 12.20 -8.63 2.81
N TRP A 33 13.05 -8.13 3.73
CA TRP A 33 12.60 -7.70 5.06
C TRP A 33 11.72 -6.46 4.99
N LEU A 34 12.06 -5.49 4.15
CA LEU A 34 11.23 -4.31 3.97
C LEU A 34 9.85 -4.68 3.40
N MET A 35 9.80 -5.57 2.40
CA MET A 35 8.55 -6.04 1.82
C MET A 35 7.71 -6.83 2.82
N TYR A 36 8.34 -7.66 3.65
CA TYR A 36 7.68 -8.38 4.73
C TYR A 36 7.01 -7.40 5.73
N TRP A 37 7.73 -6.37 6.17
CA TRP A 37 7.18 -5.34 7.04
C TRP A 37 6.06 -4.53 6.38
N MET A 38 6.20 -4.21 5.10
CA MET A 38 5.17 -3.53 4.30
C MET A 38 3.88 -4.35 4.23
N ASP A 39 3.98 -5.64 3.95
CA ASP A 39 2.80 -6.53 3.88
C ASP A 39 2.08 -6.58 5.23
N ILE A 40 2.81 -6.70 6.35
CA ILE A 40 2.22 -6.70 7.70
C ILE A 40 1.46 -5.40 7.99
N VAL A 41 2.10 -4.24 7.84
CA VAL A 41 1.48 -2.96 8.19
C VAL A 41 0.26 -2.66 7.30
N ALA A 42 0.32 -3.08 6.04
CA ALA A 42 -0.77 -2.90 5.09
C ALA A 42 -1.93 -3.87 5.34
N ALA A 43 -1.64 -5.13 5.70
CA ALA A 43 -2.64 -6.11 6.09
C ALA A 43 -3.39 -5.64 7.34
N ILE A 44 -2.70 -5.07 8.33
CA ILE A 44 -3.34 -4.50 9.53
C ILE A 44 -4.26 -3.33 9.15
N ALA A 45 -3.80 -2.41 8.29
CA ALA A 45 -4.63 -1.30 7.81
C ALA A 45 -5.88 -1.79 7.08
N ALA A 46 -5.74 -2.77 6.19
CA ALA A 46 -6.85 -3.40 5.48
C ALA A 46 -7.83 -4.10 6.43
N GLN A 47 -7.33 -4.82 7.44
CA GLN A 47 -8.18 -5.48 8.45
C GLN A 47 -8.97 -4.47 9.30
N ARG A 48 -8.34 -3.36 9.72
CA ARG A 48 -9.01 -2.27 10.45
C ARG A 48 -10.16 -1.68 9.63
N HIS A 49 -9.92 -1.48 8.33
CA HIS A 49 -10.93 -0.96 7.42
C HIS A 49 -12.07 -1.97 7.20
N ALA A 50 -11.74 -3.22 6.86
CA ALA A 50 -12.74 -4.25 6.53
C ALA A 50 -13.48 -4.84 7.74
N SER A 51 -12.92 -4.71 8.95
CA SER A 51 -13.36 -5.47 10.13
C SER A 51 -13.43 -6.99 9.87
N ALA A 52 -12.52 -7.50 9.03
CA ALA A 52 -12.50 -8.88 8.55
C ALA A 52 -11.07 -9.36 8.29
N ILE A 53 -10.86 -10.68 8.23
CA ILE A 53 -9.61 -11.24 7.75
C ILE A 53 -9.42 -10.88 6.28
N VAL A 54 -8.18 -10.59 5.91
CA VAL A 54 -7.82 -10.21 4.54
C VAL A 54 -6.67 -11.05 4.03
N VAL A 55 -6.58 -11.17 2.72
CA VAL A 55 -5.44 -11.80 2.02
C VAL A 55 -4.82 -10.84 1.02
N THR A 56 -3.50 -10.90 0.88
CA THR A 56 -2.76 -10.12 -0.11
C THR A 56 -3.03 -10.70 -1.51
N ALA A 57 -3.74 -9.95 -2.35
CA ALA A 57 -4.09 -10.37 -3.70
C ALA A 57 -3.00 -9.99 -4.72
N SER A 58 -2.36 -8.85 -4.54
CA SER A 58 -1.26 -8.40 -5.39
C SER A 58 -0.50 -7.25 -4.73
N VAL A 59 0.73 -7.07 -5.20
CA VAL A 59 1.59 -5.93 -4.87
C VAL A 59 1.95 -5.25 -6.17
N ASP A 60 1.78 -3.92 -6.24
CA ASP A 60 2.22 -3.14 -7.40
C ASP A 60 3.76 -3.03 -7.42
N ASN A 61 4.33 -2.41 -8.46
CA ASN A 61 5.78 -2.25 -8.55
C ASN A 61 6.37 -1.48 -7.34
N ILE A 62 7.40 -2.07 -6.71
CA ILE A 62 8.18 -1.44 -5.63
C ILE A 62 9.58 -1.15 -6.15
N SER A 63 10.02 0.10 -6.05
CA SER A 63 11.37 0.52 -6.39
C SER A 63 12.18 0.83 -5.13
N PHE A 64 13.44 0.41 -5.10
CA PHE A 64 14.38 0.66 -4.01
C PHE A 64 15.48 1.62 -4.51
N SER A 65 15.30 2.91 -4.27
CA SER A 65 16.26 3.93 -4.73
C SER A 65 17.41 4.16 -3.75
N GLU A 66 17.18 3.97 -2.45
CA GLU A 66 18.11 4.36 -1.40
C GLU A 66 18.40 3.18 -0.45
N PRO A 67 19.68 2.87 -0.16
CA PRO A 67 20.03 1.81 0.78
C PRO A 67 19.74 2.24 2.22
N ILE A 68 19.10 1.35 2.97
CA ILE A 68 18.81 1.53 4.40
C ILE A 68 19.88 0.75 5.19
N LYS A 69 20.56 1.38 6.15
CA LYS A 69 21.72 0.78 6.83
C LYS A 69 21.32 0.04 8.10
N VAL A 70 22.17 -0.90 8.52
CA VAL A 70 22.11 -1.46 9.87
C VAL A 70 22.11 -0.33 10.91
N GLY A 71 21.23 -0.44 11.92
CA GLY A 71 21.03 0.57 12.95
C GLY A 71 20.11 1.73 12.57
N ASP A 72 19.75 1.89 11.29
CA ASP A 72 18.72 2.85 10.90
C ASP A 72 17.34 2.39 11.44
N VAL A 73 16.47 3.36 11.70
CA VAL A 73 15.07 3.13 12.09
C VAL A 73 14.19 3.32 10.87
N VAL A 74 13.37 2.32 10.56
CA VAL A 74 12.36 2.37 9.49
C VAL A 74 11.00 2.63 10.11
N THR A 75 10.30 3.67 9.66
CA THR A 75 8.89 3.91 9.97
C THR A 75 8.07 3.67 8.71
N LEU A 76 7.04 2.85 8.82
CA LEU A 76 6.08 2.58 7.77
C LEU A 76 4.73 3.14 8.19
N ARG A 77 4.04 3.84 7.30
CA ARG A 77 2.63 4.21 7.48
C ARG A 77 1.82 3.64 6.34
N ALA A 78 0.75 2.94 6.69
CA ALA A 78 -0.18 2.36 5.74
C ALA A 78 -1.61 2.84 6.00
N GLN A 79 -2.35 3.08 4.93
CA GLN A 79 -3.77 3.42 4.99
C GLN A 79 -4.49 2.94 3.72
N VAL A 80 -5.76 2.58 3.84
CA VAL A 80 -6.61 2.28 2.69
C VAL A 80 -6.79 3.54 1.86
N THR A 81 -6.47 3.48 0.57
CA THR A 81 -6.68 4.60 -0.36
C THR A 81 -8.04 4.51 -1.03
N ARG A 82 -8.52 3.30 -1.30
CA ARG A 82 -9.82 3.06 -1.92
C ARG A 82 -10.34 1.67 -1.61
N ALA A 83 -11.62 1.58 -1.27
CA ALA A 83 -12.35 0.33 -1.16
C ALA A 83 -13.24 0.13 -2.39
N PHE A 84 -13.29 -1.10 -2.90
CA PHE A 84 -14.16 -1.50 -4.00
C PHE A 84 -15.30 -2.36 -3.44
N ASN A 85 -15.66 -3.47 -4.11
CA ASN A 85 -16.70 -4.37 -3.58
C ASN A 85 -16.15 -5.21 -2.41
N THR A 86 -15.16 -6.05 -2.69
CA THR A 86 -14.53 -6.96 -1.70
C THR A 86 -13.04 -6.72 -1.51
N SER A 87 -12.46 -5.86 -2.36
CA SER A 87 -11.04 -5.57 -2.40
C SER A 87 -10.75 -4.13 -1.99
N MET A 88 -9.58 -3.90 -1.40
CA MET A 88 -9.09 -2.58 -1.00
C MET A 88 -7.69 -2.37 -1.55
N GLU A 89 -7.40 -1.14 -1.96
CA GLU A 89 -6.02 -0.70 -2.17
C GLU A 89 -5.51 -0.04 -0.90
N VAL A 90 -4.28 -0.39 -0.49
CA VAL A 90 -3.57 0.18 0.64
C VAL A 90 -2.30 0.85 0.14
N TYR A 91 -2.13 2.13 0.47
CA TYR A 91 -0.90 2.87 0.24
C TYR A 91 0.01 2.76 1.45
N ILE A 92 1.30 2.60 1.18
CA ILE A 92 2.34 2.56 2.19
C ILE A 92 3.40 3.60 1.84
N GLU A 93 3.83 4.36 2.85
CA GLU A 93 5.01 5.20 2.76
C GLU A 93 6.03 4.79 3.83
N ALA A 94 7.28 4.65 3.41
CA ALA A 94 8.41 4.28 4.24
C ALA A 94 9.36 5.46 4.42
N TRP A 95 9.72 5.74 5.66
CA TRP A 95 10.78 6.66 6.03
C TRP A 95 11.85 5.94 6.80
N THR A 96 13.08 6.37 6.60
CA THR A 96 14.21 5.91 7.39
C THR A 96 14.87 7.05 8.11
N GLU A 97 15.29 6.79 9.34
CA GLU A 97 15.96 7.73 10.19
C GLU A 97 17.26 7.14 10.73
N ASN A 98 18.35 7.84 10.50
CA ASN A 98 19.59 7.64 11.23
C ASN A 98 19.61 8.63 12.41
N ILE A 99 19.28 8.14 13.60
CA ILE A 99 19.11 8.97 14.81
C ILE A 99 20.39 9.74 15.17
N PRO A 100 21.59 9.11 15.23
CA PRO A 100 22.82 9.82 15.58
C PRO A 100 23.15 10.97 14.61
N ASN A 101 22.90 10.76 13.31
CA ASN A 101 23.18 11.75 12.27
C ASN A 101 21.99 12.67 11.98
N ARG A 102 20.86 12.55 12.70
CA ARG A 102 19.61 13.29 12.50
C ARG A 102 19.14 13.32 11.04
N ARG A 103 19.42 12.26 10.29
CA ARG A 103 19.09 12.17 8.86
C ARG A 103 17.80 11.39 8.71
N LYS A 104 16.76 12.03 8.17
CA LYS A 104 15.48 11.39 7.84
C LYS A 104 15.23 11.47 6.33
N LEU A 105 14.82 10.34 5.74
CA LEU A 105 14.63 10.21 4.30
C LEU A 105 13.37 9.39 4.01
N ALA A 106 12.55 9.83 3.05
CA ALA A 106 11.50 8.98 2.49
C ALA A 106 12.15 8.03 1.48
N THR A 107 12.00 6.72 1.67
CA THR A 107 12.76 5.73 0.89
C THR A 107 11.90 4.99 -0.12
N ASN A 108 10.66 4.65 0.24
CA ASN A 108 9.81 3.81 -0.59
C ASN A 108 8.35 4.20 -0.47
N LYS A 109 7.63 3.98 -1.56
CA LYS A 109 6.17 4.04 -1.63
C LYS A 109 5.69 2.76 -2.29
N ALA A 110 4.59 2.21 -1.82
CA ALA A 110 4.04 0.98 -2.36
C ALA A 110 2.51 0.99 -2.31
N PHE A 111 1.90 0.21 -3.20
CA PHE A 111 0.46 -0.03 -3.23
C PHE A 111 0.22 -1.53 -3.18
N PHE A 112 -0.57 -1.96 -2.20
CA PHE A 112 -0.97 -3.34 -2.00
C PHE A 112 -2.45 -3.48 -2.26
N THR A 113 -2.87 -4.61 -2.82
CA THR A 113 -4.29 -4.97 -2.93
C THR A 113 -4.61 -6.10 -1.99
N PHE A 114 -5.61 -5.89 -1.15
CA PHE A 114 -6.14 -6.89 -0.24
C PHE A 114 -7.56 -7.27 -0.64
N VAL A 115 -7.96 -8.50 -0.36
CA VAL A 115 -9.35 -8.98 -0.48
C VAL A 115 -9.80 -9.44 0.91
N ALA A 116 -10.94 -8.92 1.36
CA ALA A 116 -11.55 -9.33 2.62
C ALA A 116 -12.29 -10.67 2.44
N LEU A 117 -12.18 -11.55 3.44
CA LEU A 117 -12.79 -12.88 3.44
C LEU A 117 -13.77 -13.03 4.61
N ASP A 118 -14.86 -13.77 4.38
CA ASP A 118 -15.76 -14.23 5.43
C ASP A 118 -15.19 -15.47 6.16
N LYS A 119 -15.97 -15.98 7.12
CA LYS A 119 -15.62 -17.17 7.92
C LYS A 119 -15.43 -18.45 7.10
N ASP A 120 -16.01 -18.51 5.89
CA ASP A 120 -15.93 -19.66 4.98
C ASP A 120 -14.81 -19.46 3.93
N GLY A 121 -14.00 -18.39 4.08
CA GLY A 121 -12.90 -18.05 3.19
C GLY A 121 -13.35 -17.44 1.86
N LYS A 122 -14.59 -16.98 1.73
CA LYS A 122 -15.12 -16.36 0.50
C LYS A 122 -14.99 -14.84 0.55
N PRO A 123 -14.78 -14.15 -0.60
CA PRO A 123 -14.73 -12.70 -0.63
C PRO A 123 -15.98 -12.05 -0.05
N THR A 124 -15.82 -11.10 0.87
CA THR A 124 -16.91 -10.38 1.54
C THR A 124 -16.84 -8.87 1.27
N THR A 125 -17.98 -8.19 1.37
CA THR A 125 -18.08 -6.75 1.10
C THR A 125 -17.35 -5.93 2.14
N VAL A 126 -16.70 -4.85 1.73
CA VAL A 126 -15.97 -3.93 2.62
C VAL A 126 -16.63 -2.56 2.69
N PRO A 127 -16.44 -1.79 3.78
CA PRO A 127 -16.91 -0.41 3.86
C PRO A 127 -16.29 0.48 2.77
N GLU A 128 -17.05 1.45 2.26
CA GLU A 128 -16.53 2.49 1.36
C GLU A 128 -15.50 3.35 2.10
N ALA A 129 -14.36 3.63 1.47
CA ALA A 129 -13.33 4.50 2.02
C ALA A 129 -13.63 5.96 1.66
N VAL A 130 -13.68 6.83 2.68
CA VAL A 130 -13.97 8.26 2.53
C VAL A 130 -12.69 9.07 2.79
N PRO A 131 -12.06 9.66 1.76
CA PRO A 131 -10.91 10.55 1.95
C PRO A 131 -11.36 11.91 2.53
N GLU A 132 -10.57 12.50 3.43
CA GLU A 132 -10.89 13.79 4.07
C GLU A 132 -9.89 14.90 3.71
N THR A 133 -8.66 14.53 3.36
CA THR A 133 -7.58 15.47 2.99
C THR A 133 -7.35 15.52 1.49
N GLU A 134 -6.71 16.59 1.00
CA GLU A 134 -6.33 16.71 -0.42
C GLU A 134 -5.40 15.56 -0.87
N ALA A 135 -4.45 15.18 -0.02
CA ALA A 135 -3.54 14.07 -0.28
C ALA A 135 -4.29 12.73 -0.39
N GLU A 136 -5.26 12.48 0.49
CA GLU A 136 -6.11 11.29 0.42
C GLU A 136 -7.00 11.28 -0.81
N ASN A 137 -7.59 12.42 -1.19
CA ASN A 137 -8.39 12.55 -2.41
C ASN A 137 -7.55 12.24 -3.66
N SER A 138 -6.33 12.78 -3.75
CA SER A 138 -5.40 12.48 -4.84
C SER A 138 -5.07 10.98 -4.94
N LEU A 139 -4.83 10.33 -3.80
CA LEU A 139 -4.60 8.88 -3.74
C LEU A 139 -5.84 8.08 -4.14
N TYR A 140 -7.02 8.48 -3.67
CA TYR A 140 -8.31 7.84 -3.95
C TYR A 140 -8.65 7.86 -5.44
N GLU A 141 -8.47 9.01 -6.10
CA GLU A 141 -8.70 9.14 -7.55
C GLU A 141 -7.67 8.35 -8.35
N GLY A 142 -6.40 8.36 -7.94
CA GLY A 142 -5.35 7.56 -8.58
C GLY A 142 -5.55 6.04 -8.49
N ALA A 143 -6.31 5.56 -7.50
CA ALA A 143 -6.48 4.13 -7.24
C ALA A 143 -7.23 3.41 -8.37
N LEU A 144 -8.15 4.07 -9.07
CA LEU A 144 -8.82 3.46 -10.24
C LEU A 144 -7.84 3.19 -11.37
N ARG A 145 -6.95 4.14 -11.63
CA ARG A 145 -5.95 4.04 -12.71
C ARG A 145 -4.95 2.92 -12.43
N ARG A 146 -4.45 2.87 -11.19
CA ARG A 146 -3.60 1.77 -10.71
C ARG A 146 -4.31 0.42 -10.80
N ARG A 147 -5.59 0.35 -10.38
CA ARG A 147 -6.39 -0.87 -10.52
C ARG A 147 -6.51 -1.32 -11.97
N GLN A 148 -6.81 -0.43 -12.91
CA GLN A 148 -6.94 -0.79 -14.33
C GLN A 148 -5.60 -1.29 -14.90
N LEU A 149 -4.49 -0.61 -14.60
CA LEU A 149 -3.15 -1.05 -15.01
C LEU A 149 -2.85 -2.46 -14.48
N ARG A 150 -3.10 -2.68 -13.19
CA ARG A 150 -2.90 -3.98 -12.53
C ARG A 150 -3.75 -5.09 -13.17
N LEU A 151 -5.01 -4.81 -13.50
CA LEU A 151 -5.89 -5.77 -14.15
C LEU A 151 -5.44 -6.09 -15.59
N ILE A 152 -4.90 -5.10 -16.32
CA ILE A 152 -4.29 -5.34 -17.65
C ILE A 152 -3.07 -6.25 -17.51
N LEU A 153 -2.14 -5.92 -16.61
CA LEU A 153 -0.92 -6.72 -16.39
C LEU A 153 -1.24 -8.15 -15.93
N ALA A 154 -2.35 -8.34 -15.22
CA ALA A 154 -2.85 -9.65 -14.81
C ALA A 154 -3.66 -10.39 -15.90
N GLY A 155 -3.85 -9.81 -17.09
CA GLY A 155 -4.65 -10.39 -18.18
C GLY A 155 -6.16 -10.45 -17.90
N ARG A 156 -6.67 -9.65 -16.96
CA ARG A 156 -8.08 -9.62 -16.53
C ARG A 156 -8.88 -8.44 -17.08
N MET A 157 -8.23 -7.55 -17.82
CA MET A 157 -8.82 -6.38 -18.47
C MET A 157 -8.07 -6.12 -19.78
N THR A 158 -8.78 -5.77 -20.84
CA THR A 158 -8.11 -5.33 -22.07
C THR A 158 -7.69 -3.87 -21.93
N PRO A 159 -6.60 -3.41 -22.58
CA PRO A 159 -6.26 -1.99 -22.61
C PRO A 159 -7.40 -1.11 -23.10
N ASN A 160 -8.30 -1.64 -23.95
CA ASN A 160 -9.42 -0.89 -24.48
C ASN A 160 -10.45 -0.49 -23.42
N ASP A 161 -10.63 -1.30 -22.39
CA ASP A 161 -11.61 -1.10 -21.31
C ASP A 161 -11.07 -0.20 -20.17
N ALA A 162 -9.79 0.19 -20.23
CA ALA A 162 -9.11 0.94 -19.18
C ALA A 162 -9.27 2.46 -19.33
N ASN A 163 -10.51 2.95 -19.25
CA ASN A 163 -10.86 4.35 -19.51
C ASN A 163 -10.12 5.36 -18.60
N GLU A 164 -9.97 5.04 -17.31
CA GLU A 164 -9.33 5.92 -16.32
C GLU A 164 -7.82 6.01 -16.56
N LEU A 165 -7.20 4.88 -16.94
CA LEU A 165 -5.78 4.83 -17.27
C LEU A 165 -5.50 5.55 -18.59
N LYS A 166 -6.34 5.34 -19.61
CA LYS A 166 -6.26 6.03 -20.90
C LYS A 166 -6.32 7.54 -20.77
N ALA A 167 -7.19 8.05 -19.90
CA ALA A 167 -7.37 9.48 -19.68
C ALA A 167 -6.09 10.22 -19.23
N ILE A 168 -5.07 9.52 -18.71
CA ILE A 168 -3.75 10.14 -18.40
C ILE A 168 -2.95 10.45 -19.67
N PHE A 169 -3.11 9.65 -20.72
CA PHE A 169 -2.37 9.79 -21.97
C PHE A 169 -3.06 10.71 -22.96
N ASP A 170 -4.36 10.96 -22.80
CA ASP A 170 -5.16 11.86 -23.63
C ASP A 170 -5.02 13.35 -23.23
N ILE A 171 -3.92 13.73 -22.58
CA ILE A 171 -3.60 15.15 -22.36
C ILE A 171 -3.34 15.77 -23.73
N LYS A 172 -4.31 16.52 -24.24
CA LYS A 172 -4.10 17.44 -25.36
C LYS A 172 -2.98 18.40 -24.97
N GLU A 173 -1.93 18.44 -25.78
CA GLU A 173 -0.90 19.50 -25.75
C GLU A 173 -1.52 20.91 -25.75
#